data_AF-A0AAD9BWP7-F1
#
_entry.id   AF-A0AAD9BWP7-F1
#
_cell.length_a   1.000
_cell.length_b   1.000
_cell.length_c   1.000
_cell.angle_alpha   90.00
_cell.angle_beta   90.00
_cell.angle_gamma   90.00
#
_symmetry.space_group_name_H-M   'P 1'
#
loop_
_entity.id
_entity.type
_entity.pdbx_description
1 polymer ?
#
loop_
_entity_poly.entity_id
_entity_poly.type
_entity_poly.pdbx_seq_one_letter_code
_entity_poly.pdbx_strand_id
1 'polypeptide(L)'
;MSSKGAEIARRYRERRDADPDRRRKYLEKERDKWKKDRETGTKKGVNELSERAKRAKRKKWREAKSQDRARDRASALLQSETPPDSPAAPENQPEPGLSGQQRLGASARRRSKRKLKDQIEILEAQLAKEKTKTEKYKKRLLGPRKEVRLNHHVQKSMLCWDVKK
;
A
#
# COMPACT_ATOMS: atom_id res chain seq x y z
N MET A 1 42.15 12.33 -2.93
CA MET A 1 42.93 12.73 -1.74
C MET A 1 41.97 13.35 -0.72
N SER A 2 41.69 12.69 0.41
CA SER A 2 40.84 13.27 1.46
C SER A 2 41.57 14.44 2.11
N SER A 3 40.91 15.57 2.31
CA SER A 3 41.54 16.72 2.96
C SER A 3 41.86 16.40 4.43
N LYS A 4 42.93 16.99 4.97
CA LYS A 4 43.38 16.79 6.36
C LYS A 4 42.24 16.95 7.38
N GLY A 5 41.32 17.91 7.14
CA GLY A 5 40.13 18.12 7.98
C GLY A 5 39.08 17.00 7.88
N ALA A 6 38.85 16.46 6.68
CA ALA A 6 37.92 15.35 6.47
C ALA A 6 38.42 14.07 7.17
N GLU A 7 39.73 13.82 7.15
CA GLU A 7 40.37 12.71 7.84
C GLU A 7 40.27 12.82 9.37
N ILE A 8 40.53 14.01 9.92
CA ILE A 8 40.37 14.27 11.37
C ILE A 8 38.92 14.03 11.81
N ALA A 9 37.95 14.53 11.03
CA ALA A 9 36.52 14.33 11.32
C ALA A 9 36.12 12.85 11.26
N ARG A 10 36.70 12.08 10.33
CA ARG A 10 36.48 10.63 10.23
C ARG A 10 36.96 9.92 11.50
N ARG A 11 38.22 10.14 11.89
CA ARG A 11 38.80 9.54 13.11
C ARG A 11 38.08 9.96 14.38
N TYR A 12 37.56 11.19 14.44
CA TYR A 12 36.72 11.63 15.55
C TYR A 12 35.41 10.82 15.62
N ARG A 13 34.73 10.63 14.49
CA ARG A 13 33.49 9.82 14.43
C ARG A 13 33.76 8.37 14.83
N GLU A 14 34.83 7.76 14.34
CA GLU A 14 35.24 6.41 14.70
C GLU A 14 35.47 6.27 16.22
N ARG A 15 36.27 7.18 16.82
CA ARG A 15 36.52 7.17 18.27
C ARG A 15 35.26 7.40 19.10
N ARG A 16 34.32 8.22 18.62
CA ARG A 16 33.06 8.49 19.31
C ARG A 16 32.11 7.29 19.20
N ASP A 17 32.10 6.62 18.06
CA ASP A 17 31.16 5.54 17.77
C ASP A 17 31.63 4.19 18.35
N ALA A 18 32.94 4.03 18.57
CA ALA A 18 33.53 2.88 19.26
C ALA A 18 33.23 2.82 20.77
N ASP A 19 33.00 3.97 21.41
CA ASP A 19 32.71 4.06 22.84
C ASP A 19 31.20 4.33 23.06
N PRO A 20 30.44 3.37 23.64
CA PRO A 20 29.00 3.48 23.79
C PRO A 20 28.57 4.64 24.70
N ASP A 21 29.34 4.98 25.73
CA ASP A 21 29.02 6.07 26.65
C ASP A 21 29.26 7.43 25.97
N ARG A 22 30.35 7.57 25.21
CA ARG A 22 30.58 8.79 24.39
C ARG A 22 29.50 8.96 23.34
N ARG A 23 29.08 7.87 22.68
CA ARG A 23 28.00 7.90 21.70
C ARG A 23 26.68 8.30 22.36
N ARG A 24 26.36 7.76 23.54
CA ARG A 24 25.14 8.10 24.30
C ARG A 24 25.12 9.58 24.67
N LYS A 25 26.19 10.10 25.27
CA LYS A 25 26.32 11.54 25.63
C LYS A 25 26.19 12.45 24.42
N TYR A 26 26.78 12.07 23.28
CA TYR A 26 26.64 12.83 22.04
C TYR A 26 25.18 12.87 21.55
N LEU A 27 24.49 11.73 21.56
CA LEU A 27 23.08 11.66 21.13
C LEU A 27 22.15 12.44 22.07
N GLU A 28 22.39 12.40 23.38
CA GLU A 28 21.67 13.22 24.36
C GLU A 28 21.86 14.71 24.07
N LYS A 29 23.10 15.16 23.89
CA LYS A 29 23.40 16.56 23.53
C LYS A 29 22.69 17.00 22.24
N GLU A 30 22.66 16.15 21.22
CA GLU A 30 21.97 16.44 19.96
C GLU A 30 20.44 16.50 20.14
N ARG A 31 19.86 15.64 21.00
CA ARG A 31 18.44 15.69 21.34
C ARG A 31 18.09 16.99 22.06
N ASP A 32 18.88 17.39 23.04
CA ASP A 32 18.65 18.62 23.80
C ASP A 32 18.83 19.87 22.94
N LYS A 33 19.84 19.86 22.06
CA LYS A 33 19.98 20.90 21.03
C LYS A 33 18.75 20.98 20.14
N TRP A 34 18.22 19.84 19.69
CA TRP A 34 17.01 19.83 18.87
C TRP A 34 15.79 20.38 19.60
N LYS A 35 15.62 20.05 20.89
CA LYS A 35 14.54 20.63 21.72
C LYS A 35 14.67 22.14 21.81
N LYS A 36 15.87 22.65 22.13
CA LYS A 36 16.17 24.09 22.17
C LYS A 36 15.94 24.78 20.81
N ASP A 37 16.37 24.17 19.71
CA ASP A 37 16.15 24.71 18.36
C ASP A 37 14.65 24.80 18.03
N ARG A 38 13.85 23.87 18.55
CA ARG A 38 12.40 23.85 18.35
C ARG A 38 11.69 24.87 19.24
N GLU A 39 12.10 25.00 20.50
CA GLU A 39 11.60 26.02 21.45
C GLU A 39 11.92 27.45 20.98
N THR A 40 13.14 27.69 20.52
CA THR A 40 13.58 28.98 19.95
C THR A 40 12.97 29.30 18.58
N GLY A 41 12.27 28.35 17.96
CA GLY A 41 11.66 28.52 16.63
C GLY A 41 12.63 28.45 15.46
N THR A 42 13.92 28.17 15.71
CA THR A 42 14.95 27.94 14.68
C THR A 42 14.59 26.74 13.80
N LYS A 43 14.03 25.68 14.39
CA LYS A 43 13.51 24.51 13.69
C LYS A 43 11.99 24.46 13.78
N LYS A 44 11.33 24.59 12.62
CA LYS A 44 9.88 24.47 12.48
C LYS A 44 9.48 23.12 11.89
N GLY A 45 8.38 22.57 12.40
CA GLY A 45 7.71 21.42 11.80
C GLY A 45 7.22 21.72 10.39
N VAL A 46 6.98 20.70 9.56
CA VAL A 46 6.53 20.93 8.17
C VAL A 46 5.21 21.69 8.11
N ASN A 47 4.32 21.44 9.07
CA ASN A 47 3.00 22.09 9.15
C ASN A 47 3.10 23.57 9.51
N GLU A 48 4.10 23.94 10.32
CA GLU A 48 4.38 25.29 10.79
C GLU A 48 5.13 26.14 9.75
N LEU A 49 5.56 25.54 8.63
CA LEU A 49 6.20 26.26 7.54
C LEU A 49 5.19 26.99 6.67
N SER A 50 5.58 28.16 6.15
CA SER A 50 4.82 28.82 5.09
C SER A 50 4.79 27.99 3.81
N GLU A 51 3.78 28.18 2.97
CA GLU A 51 3.66 27.44 1.69
C GLU A 51 4.87 27.65 0.78
N ARG A 52 5.47 28.85 0.79
CA ARG A 52 6.72 29.12 0.06
C ARG A 52 7.87 28.25 0.59
N ALA A 53 8.03 28.14 1.90
CA ALA A 53 9.07 27.31 2.52
C ALA A 53 8.82 25.81 2.28
N LYS A 54 7.56 25.35 2.33
CA LYS A 54 7.20 23.98 1.96
C LYS A 54 7.55 23.67 0.51
N ARG A 55 7.24 24.57 -0.44
CA ARG A 55 7.65 24.44 -1.86
C ARG A 55 9.17 24.37 -2.00
N ALA A 56 9.91 25.22 -1.31
CA ALA A 56 11.37 25.21 -1.33
C ALA A 56 11.94 23.88 -0.80
N LYS A 57 11.42 23.34 0.31
CA LYS A 57 11.79 22.00 0.81
C LYS A 57 11.52 20.91 -0.22
N ARG A 58 10.33 20.92 -0.87
CA ARG A 58 10.00 19.96 -1.93
C ARG A 58 10.95 20.07 -3.12
N LYS A 59 11.31 21.29 -3.54
CA LYS A 59 12.30 21.53 -4.60
C LYS A 59 13.65 20.92 -4.24
N LYS A 60 14.20 21.24 -3.05
CA LYS A 60 15.45 20.66 -2.55
C LYS A 60 15.42 19.12 -2.49
N TRP A 61 14.30 18.54 -2.06
CA TRP A 61 14.14 17.08 -2.03
C TRP A 61 14.18 16.46 -3.44
N ARG A 62 13.51 17.10 -4.42
CA ARG A 62 13.57 16.65 -5.82
C ARG A 62 14.99 16.73 -6.39
N GLU A 63 15.69 17.82 -6.11
CA GLU A 63 17.09 18.01 -6.53
C GLU A 63 18.00 16.95 -5.90
N ALA A 64 17.90 16.73 -4.59
CA ALA A 64 18.68 15.71 -3.89
C ALA A 64 18.43 14.31 -4.47
N LYS A 65 17.16 13.93 -4.73
CA LYS A 65 16.84 12.65 -5.36
C LYS A 65 17.32 12.54 -6.81
N SER A 66 17.35 13.66 -7.54
CA SER A 66 17.93 13.69 -8.89
C SER A 66 19.43 13.42 -8.84
N GLN A 67 20.15 14.10 -7.94
CA GLN A 67 21.59 13.91 -7.74
C GLN A 67 21.92 12.49 -7.28
N ASP A 68 21.13 11.94 -6.36
CA ASP A 68 21.27 10.56 -5.87
C ASP A 68 21.20 9.57 -7.04
N ARG A 69 20.15 9.66 -7.87
CA ARG A 69 20.02 8.83 -9.08
C ARG A 69 21.16 9.02 -10.07
N ALA A 70 21.69 10.24 -10.20
CA ALA A 70 22.82 10.51 -11.08
C ALA A 70 24.09 9.82 -10.57
N ARG A 71 24.34 9.85 -9.25
CA ARG A 71 25.45 9.13 -8.62
C ARG A 71 25.29 7.62 -8.74
N ASP A 72 24.09 7.09 -8.55
CA ASP A 72 23.82 5.66 -8.73
C ASP A 72 24.14 5.20 -10.16
N ARG A 73 23.72 5.97 -11.16
CA ARG A 73 24.04 5.69 -12.57
C ARG A 73 25.53 5.78 -12.86
N ALA A 74 26.19 6.82 -12.36
CA ALA A 74 27.64 6.98 -12.53
C ALA A 74 28.41 5.81 -11.88
N SER A 75 27.98 5.37 -10.69
CA SER A 75 28.58 4.23 -10.01
C SER A 75 28.34 2.92 -10.76
N ALA A 76 27.15 2.72 -11.32
CA ALA A 76 26.82 1.55 -12.13
C ALA A 76 27.65 1.48 -13.43
N LEU A 77 27.88 2.63 -14.08
CA LEU A 77 28.76 2.70 -15.26
C LEU A 77 30.20 2.32 -14.90
N LEU A 78 30.74 2.87 -13.82
CA LEU A 78 32.09 2.52 -13.33
C LEU A 78 32.22 1.03 -12.99
N GLN A 79 31.18 0.43 -12.40
CA GLN A 79 31.16 -1.01 -12.11
C GLN A 79 31.09 -1.86 -13.37
N SER A 80 30.44 -1.39 -14.44
CA SER A 80 30.39 -2.12 -15.73
C SER A 80 31.68 -2.06 -16.53
N GLU A 81 32.52 -1.05 -16.32
CA GLU A 81 33.81 -0.87 -17.00
C GLU A 81 34.97 -1.60 -16.29
N THR A 82 34.75 -2.08 -15.06
CA THR A 82 35.75 -2.90 -14.36
C THR A 82 35.57 -4.34 -14.84
N PRO A 83 36.60 -4.99 -15.43
CA PRO A 83 36.51 -6.40 -15.78
C PRO A 83 36.08 -7.22 -14.56
N PRO A 84 35.23 -8.25 -14.73
CA PRO A 84 34.87 -9.11 -13.61
C PRO A 84 36.15 -9.67 -12.99
N ASP A 85 36.28 -9.57 -11.67
CA ASP A 85 37.37 -10.22 -10.96
C ASP A 85 37.41 -11.69 -11.40
N SER A 86 38.59 -12.14 -11.86
CA SER A 86 38.89 -13.57 -12.09
C SER A 86 38.36 -14.41 -10.93
N PRO A 87 37.91 -15.66 -11.16
CA PRO A 87 37.15 -16.41 -10.18
C PRO A 87 38.02 -16.76 -8.97
N ALA A 88 37.98 -15.91 -7.95
CA ALA A 88 38.45 -16.23 -6.61
C ALA A 88 37.38 -17.10 -5.94
N ALA A 89 37.84 -18.15 -5.28
CA ALA A 89 37.09 -19.16 -4.55
C ALA A 89 35.94 -18.61 -3.67
N PRO A 90 34.91 -19.43 -3.37
CA PRO A 90 33.74 -18.99 -2.61
C PRO A 90 34.09 -18.84 -1.13
N GLU A 91 34.61 -17.68 -0.72
CA GLU A 91 34.83 -17.37 0.68
C GLU A 91 33.84 -16.29 1.16
N ASN A 92 32.80 -16.78 1.83
CA ASN A 92 31.93 -16.06 2.77
C ASN A 92 31.36 -14.71 2.31
N GLN A 93 30.31 -14.75 1.47
CA GLN A 93 29.40 -13.62 1.36
C GLN A 93 28.54 -13.51 2.63
N PRO A 94 28.46 -12.34 3.30
CA PRO A 94 27.40 -12.10 4.26
C PRO A 94 26.07 -12.03 3.50
N GLU A 95 25.15 -12.94 3.83
CA GLU A 95 23.77 -12.99 3.34
C GLU A 95 23.18 -11.58 3.15
N PRO A 96 22.74 -11.20 1.93
CA PRO A 96 22.12 -9.91 1.71
C PRO A 96 20.80 -9.85 2.51
N GLY A 97 20.79 -9.05 3.58
CA GLY A 97 19.64 -8.88 4.46
C GLY A 97 18.35 -8.61 3.69
N LEU A 98 17.43 -9.57 3.75
CA LEU A 98 16.18 -9.72 2.99
C LEU A 98 15.13 -8.59 3.17
N SER A 99 15.45 -7.46 3.82
CA SER A 99 14.44 -6.48 4.23
C SER A 99 13.93 -5.57 3.10
N GLY A 100 14.74 -5.33 2.06
CA GLY A 100 14.38 -4.43 0.95
C GLY A 100 13.46 -5.06 -0.09
N GLN A 101 13.71 -6.33 -0.44
CA GLN A 101 13.00 -7.05 -1.50
C GLN A 101 11.52 -7.29 -1.16
N GLN A 102 11.20 -7.49 0.12
CA GLN A 102 9.82 -7.70 0.59
C GLN A 102 8.90 -6.48 0.39
N ARG A 103 9.44 -5.25 0.43
CA ARG A 103 8.62 -4.02 0.26
C ARG A 103 8.19 -3.75 -1.18
N LEU A 104 9.02 -4.10 -2.16
CA LEU A 104 8.69 -3.90 -3.58
C LEU A 104 7.53 -4.82 -4.02
N GLY A 105 7.47 -6.04 -3.49
CA GLY A 105 6.36 -6.98 -3.74
C GLY A 105 5.04 -6.59 -3.06
N ALA A 106 5.09 -5.92 -1.90
CA ALA A 106 3.89 -5.55 -1.15
C ALA A 106 2.98 -4.56 -1.91
N SER A 107 3.57 -3.61 -2.66
CA SER A 107 2.80 -2.63 -3.45
C SER A 107 2.09 -3.29 -4.65
N ALA A 108 2.79 -4.17 -5.37
CA ALA A 108 2.22 -4.93 -6.48
C ALA A 108 1.05 -5.84 -6.00
N ARG A 109 1.24 -6.54 -4.86
CA ARG A 109 0.19 -7.35 -4.22
C ARG A 109 -1.04 -6.55 -3.81
N ARG A 110 -0.86 -5.31 -3.31
CA ARG A 110 -1.98 -4.42 -2.98
C ARG A 110 -2.76 -4.00 -4.22
N ARG A 111 -2.06 -3.71 -5.33
CA ARG A 111 -2.69 -3.33 -6.60
C ARG A 111 -3.47 -4.48 -7.21
N SER A 112 -2.93 -5.70 -7.24
CA SER A 112 -3.64 -6.88 -7.74
C SER A 112 -4.88 -7.19 -6.90
N LYS A 113 -4.76 -7.13 -5.56
CA LYS A 113 -5.90 -7.32 -4.65
C LYS A 113 -7.02 -6.31 -4.91
N ARG A 114 -6.70 -5.05 -5.20
CA ARG A 114 -7.70 -4.03 -5.53
C ARG A 114 -8.41 -4.35 -6.85
N LYS A 115 -7.66 -4.67 -7.92
CA LYS A 115 -8.24 -5.07 -9.21
C LYS A 115 -9.20 -6.24 -9.09
N LEU A 116 -8.84 -7.25 -8.29
CA LEU A 116 -9.69 -8.42 -8.06
C LEU A 116 -10.99 -8.03 -7.32
N LYS A 117 -10.93 -7.12 -6.34
CA LYS A 117 -12.14 -6.61 -5.67
C LYS A 117 -13.06 -5.86 -6.64
N ASP A 118 -12.49 -4.97 -7.45
CA ASP A 118 -13.26 -4.20 -8.44
C ASP A 118 -13.94 -5.15 -9.44
N GLN A 119 -13.26 -6.24 -9.85
CA GLN A 119 -13.85 -7.28 -10.70
C GLN A 119 -14.98 -8.06 -10.02
N ILE A 120 -14.82 -8.41 -8.74
CA ILE A 120 -15.88 -9.08 -7.97
C ILE A 120 -17.13 -8.19 -7.92
N GLU A 121 -16.96 -6.90 -7.62
CA GLU A 121 -18.07 -5.94 -7.55
C GLU A 121 -18.81 -5.81 -8.89
N ILE A 122 -18.07 -5.76 -10.01
CA ILE A 122 -18.65 -5.72 -11.35
C ILE A 122 -19.46 -7.01 -11.64
N LEU A 123 -18.91 -8.17 -11.32
CA LEU A 123 -19.57 -9.46 -11.55
C LEU A 123 -20.81 -9.63 -10.67
N GLU A 124 -20.78 -9.19 -9.41
CA GLU A 124 -21.94 -9.17 -8.52
C GLU A 124 -23.05 -8.28 -9.07
N ALA A 125 -22.70 -7.10 -9.60
CA ALA A 125 -23.67 -6.20 -10.24
C ALA A 125 -24.28 -6.82 -11.51
N GLN A 126 -23.49 -7.56 -12.30
CA GLN A 126 -24.00 -8.29 -13.46
C GLN A 126 -24.95 -9.42 -13.04
N LEU A 127 -24.59 -10.20 -12.02
CA LEU A 127 -25.46 -11.23 -11.46
C LEU A 127 -26.78 -10.65 -10.94
N ALA A 128 -26.75 -9.50 -10.28
CA ALA A 128 -27.96 -8.82 -9.84
C ALA A 128 -28.85 -8.38 -11.02
N LYS A 129 -28.25 -7.87 -12.11
CA LYS A 129 -28.99 -7.54 -13.34
C LYS A 129 -29.62 -8.77 -13.98
N GLU A 130 -28.91 -9.89 -14.06
CA GLU A 130 -29.46 -11.13 -14.61
C GLU A 130 -30.56 -11.72 -13.70
N LYS A 131 -30.41 -11.66 -12.38
CA LYS A 131 -31.47 -12.04 -11.43
C LYS A 131 -32.73 -11.20 -11.60
N THR A 132 -32.59 -9.88 -11.71
CA THR A 132 -33.76 -9.00 -11.91
C THR A 132 -34.43 -9.22 -13.28
N LYS A 133 -33.65 -9.46 -14.34
CA LYS A 133 -34.19 -9.86 -15.66
C LYS A 133 -34.96 -11.18 -15.56
N THR A 134 -34.36 -12.23 -15.00
CA THR A 134 -35.01 -13.54 -14.87
C THR A 134 -36.29 -13.46 -14.04
N GLU A 135 -36.30 -12.73 -12.92
CA GLU A 135 -37.51 -12.50 -12.14
C GLU A 135 -38.59 -11.74 -12.93
N LYS A 136 -38.20 -10.73 -13.72
CA LYS A 136 -39.13 -10.04 -14.62
C LYS A 136 -39.72 -11.00 -15.66
N TYR A 137 -38.91 -11.84 -16.28
CA TYR A 137 -39.37 -12.84 -17.25
C TYR A 137 -40.24 -13.91 -16.60
N LYS A 138 -39.89 -14.41 -15.41
CA LYS A 138 -40.72 -15.33 -14.61
C LYS A 138 -42.08 -14.73 -14.31
N LYS A 139 -42.16 -13.48 -13.82
CA LYS A 139 -43.43 -12.79 -13.58
C LYS A 139 -44.27 -12.61 -14.85
N ARG A 140 -43.62 -12.48 -16.02
CA ARG A 140 -44.30 -12.32 -17.31
C ARG A 140 -44.84 -13.65 -17.84
N LEU A 141 -44.08 -14.73 -17.71
CA LEU A 141 -44.45 -16.08 -18.18
C LEU A 141 -45.39 -16.81 -17.20
N LEU A 142 -45.18 -16.61 -15.90
CA LEU A 142 -45.97 -17.15 -14.80
C LEU A 142 -46.93 -16.10 -14.23
N GLY A 143 -47.42 -15.17 -15.06
CA GLY A 143 -48.42 -14.15 -14.66
C GLY A 143 -49.51 -14.79 -13.79
N PRO A 144 -50.10 -14.04 -12.83
CA PRO A 144 -50.81 -14.61 -11.67
C PRO A 144 -51.64 -15.79 -12.13
N ARG A 145 -51.20 -17.00 -11.73
CA ARG A 145 -51.95 -18.22 -11.97
C ARG A 145 -53.30 -17.90 -11.35
N LYS A 146 -54.30 -17.59 -12.19
CA LYS A 146 -55.68 -17.47 -11.74
C LYS A 146 -55.89 -18.84 -11.10
N GLU A 147 -55.92 -18.89 -9.77
CA GLU A 147 -56.62 -19.96 -9.09
C GLU A 147 -58.02 -19.86 -9.64
N VAL A 148 -58.26 -20.64 -10.69
CA VAL A 148 -59.61 -21.00 -11.08
C VAL A 148 -60.10 -21.71 -9.82
N ARG A 149 -60.84 -20.98 -8.99
CA ARG A 149 -61.70 -21.55 -7.95
C ARG A 149 -62.68 -22.47 -8.66
N LEU A 150 -62.23 -23.66 -8.99
CA LEU A 150 -63.10 -24.78 -9.22
C LEU A 150 -63.72 -25.11 -7.86
N ASN A 151 -65.04 -25.28 -7.87
CA ASN A 151 -65.87 -25.88 -6.84
C ASN A 151 -66.52 -24.91 -5.86
N HIS A 152 -67.64 -24.30 -6.29
CA HIS A 152 -68.83 -24.04 -5.46
C HIS A 152 -70.12 -24.26 -6.28
N HIS A 153 -70.16 -25.31 -7.12
CA HIS A 153 -71.38 -25.70 -7.85
C HIS A 153 -71.70 -27.20 -7.78
N VAL A 154 -71.35 -27.88 -6.69
CA VAL A 154 -71.77 -29.29 -6.48
C VAL A 154 -72.17 -29.56 -5.02
N GLN A 155 -72.90 -28.64 -4.38
CA GLN A 155 -73.59 -28.93 -3.11
C GLN A 155 -75.03 -28.41 -3.05
N LYS A 156 -75.66 -28.12 -4.20
CA LYS A 156 -77.08 -27.71 -4.26
C LYS A 156 -77.96 -28.61 -5.13
N SER A 157 -77.50 -29.81 -5.47
CA SER A 157 -78.30 -30.83 -6.18
C SER A 157 -78.54 -32.12 -5.36
N MET A 158 -78.14 -32.17 -4.08
CA MET A 158 -78.39 -33.31 -3.18
C MET A 158 -79.42 -33.00 -2.07
N LEU A 159 -80.38 -32.10 -2.33
CA LEU A 159 -81.50 -31.81 -1.42
C LEU A 159 -82.86 -32.00 -2.11
N CYS A 160 -82.94 -32.95 -3.03
CA CYS A 160 -84.21 -33.30 -3.66
C CYS A 160 -84.30 -34.80 -3.94
N TRP A 161 -84.05 -35.65 -2.95
CA TRP A 161 -84.57 -37.01 -2.96
C TRP A 161 -84.91 -37.42 -1.52
N ASP A 162 -86.20 -37.75 -1.37
CA ASP A 162 -86.80 -38.61 -0.34
C ASP A 162 -86.88 -38.15 1.12
N VAL A 163 -88.05 -37.62 1.51
CA VAL A 163 -88.92 -38.30 2.49
C VAL A 163 -90.39 -38.11 2.07
N LYS A 164 -91.04 -39.21 1.74
CA LYS A 164 -92.45 -39.32 1.35
C LYS A 164 -93.15 -40.17 2.41
N LYS A 165 -94.24 -39.61 2.97
CA LYS A 165 -95.27 -40.21 3.84
C LYS A 165 -94.91 -40.54 5.28
#